data_AF-A0A9N9PV36-F1
#
_entry.id   AF-A0A9N9PV36-F1
#
_cell.length_a   1.000
_cell.length_b   1.000
_cell.length_c   1.000
_cell.angle_alpha   90.00
_cell.angle_beta   90.00
_cell.angle_gamma   90.00
#
_symmetry.space_group_name_H-M   'P 1'
#
loop_
_entity.id
_entity.type
_entity.pdbx_description
1 polymer ?
#
loop_
_entity_poly.entity_id
_entity_poly.type
_entity_poly.pdbx_seq_one_letter_code
_entity_poly.pdbx_strand_id
1 'polypeptide(L)'
;MSEAYDSDGIPDIYDFEELSETYDPGRQAGDGRNRNRKVTEKRDDSRDCPEDLQCDCKGGCTLDSLTCKCIYFGAGCSTGCTCAECINPLHNLSTLFGVPEVRAQPCLISYLQSFMPKGPNKVKAHANIDKLLRKPEFKKDLILHVLGHRPPEFIPNYRVRTEDEPPRIGFVLGPLPDALFEDYADMGFDNEKGFPAWKKAWKELQASPNPSPEEQDALLNDLLLAGLGVASQPREASLFKYFDHYYSFCHSSWQDDGNTSHCRTCGECMDWREWHCKVCNVCTYGVSIPCEGCGGVSSTYARTQRKR
;
A
#
# COMPACT_ATOMS: atom_id res chain seq x y z
N MET A 1 -13.21 -11.10 52.06
CA MET A 1 -12.51 -12.33 51.66
C MET A 1 -12.05 -12.10 50.24
N SER A 2 -10.76 -11.85 50.10
CA SER A 2 -10.06 -11.53 48.85
C SER A 2 -9.60 -12.85 48.22
N GLU A 3 -10.19 -13.23 47.10
CA GLU A 3 -9.73 -14.39 46.32
C GLU A 3 -8.60 -13.94 45.40
N ALA A 4 -7.47 -14.62 45.56
CA ALA A 4 -6.27 -14.46 44.76
C ALA A 4 -6.49 -15.14 43.40
N TYR A 5 -6.14 -14.46 42.32
CA TYR A 5 -6.05 -15.07 40.99
C TYR A 5 -4.71 -15.80 40.89
N ASP A 6 -4.78 -17.12 40.77
CA ASP A 6 -3.64 -17.98 40.46
C ASP A 6 -3.17 -17.71 39.01
N SER A 7 -1.87 -17.49 38.89
CA SER A 7 -1.15 -17.29 37.63
C SER A 7 -0.91 -18.65 36.97
N ASP A 8 -1.89 -19.13 36.20
CA ASP A 8 -1.71 -20.34 35.39
C ASP A 8 -0.84 -20.05 34.15
N GLY A 9 0.03 -21.03 33.88
CA GLY A 9 1.22 -20.95 33.03
C GLY A 9 1.03 -20.35 31.64
N ILE A 10 1.98 -19.50 31.27
CA ILE A 10 2.33 -19.22 29.88
C ILE A 10 2.77 -20.56 29.27
N PRO A 11 2.07 -21.12 28.26
CA PRO A 11 2.55 -22.31 27.59
C PRO A 11 3.86 -21.99 26.90
N ASP A 12 4.86 -22.84 27.13
CA ASP A 12 6.18 -22.73 26.53
C ASP A 12 6.07 -22.55 25.02
N ILE A 13 6.80 -21.53 24.57
CA ILE A 13 7.07 -21.15 23.20
C ILE A 13 7.38 -22.41 22.37
N TYR A 14 6.70 -22.50 21.24
CA TYR A 14 6.92 -23.49 20.17
C TYR A 14 8.39 -23.91 20.04
N ASP A 15 8.64 -25.18 20.30
CA ASP A 15 9.90 -25.87 20.00
C ASP A 15 10.07 -25.95 18.48
N PHE A 16 10.79 -24.97 17.93
CA PHE A 16 10.99 -24.78 16.48
C PHE A 16 12.02 -25.78 15.89
N GLU A 17 12.56 -26.69 16.69
CA GLU A 17 13.64 -27.60 16.25
C GLU A 17 13.15 -28.79 15.40
N GLU A 18 11.85 -29.11 15.37
CA GLU A 18 11.38 -30.38 14.75
C GLU A 18 10.78 -30.28 13.32
N LEU A 19 10.69 -29.08 12.71
CA LEU A 19 10.16 -28.91 11.34
C LEU A 19 11.21 -28.70 10.24
N SER A 20 12.49 -28.93 10.53
CA SER A 20 13.59 -28.68 9.57
C SER A 20 14.07 -29.89 8.77
N GLU A 21 13.52 -31.10 8.96
CA GLU A 21 14.20 -32.33 8.51
C GLU A 21 13.79 -32.96 7.17
N THR A 22 12.87 -32.42 6.36
CA THR A 22 12.52 -33.11 5.09
C THR A 22 12.34 -32.25 3.83
N TYR A 23 13.01 -31.08 3.73
CA TYR A 23 13.23 -30.45 2.42
C TYR A 23 14.64 -30.74 1.92
N ASP A 24 14.80 -31.84 1.18
CA ASP A 24 16.01 -32.14 0.40
C ASP A 24 15.74 -31.90 -1.10
N PRO A 25 16.01 -30.71 -1.64
CA PRO A 25 15.87 -30.43 -3.05
C PRO A 25 17.13 -30.92 -3.77
N GLY A 26 17.41 -32.22 -3.77
CA GLY A 26 18.37 -32.91 -4.64
C GLY A 26 19.56 -32.04 -5.09
N ARG A 27 20.25 -31.44 -4.10
CA ARG A 27 21.22 -30.38 -4.34
C ARG A 27 22.46 -31.02 -4.93
N GLN A 28 22.65 -30.84 -6.24
CA GLN A 28 23.93 -31.13 -6.88
C GLN A 28 25.02 -30.43 -6.08
N ALA A 29 25.86 -31.24 -5.43
CA ALA A 29 27.02 -30.83 -4.68
C ALA A 29 28.04 -30.23 -5.66
N GLY A 30 27.83 -28.96 -5.96
CA GLY A 30 28.64 -28.19 -6.88
C GLY A 30 28.80 -26.77 -6.38
N ASP A 31 30.05 -26.47 -6.06
CA ASP A 31 30.65 -25.14 -6.00
C ASP A 31 30.76 -24.47 -4.62
N GLY A 32 32.01 -24.12 -4.32
CA GLY A 32 32.46 -23.53 -3.08
C GLY A 32 31.68 -22.28 -2.74
N ARG A 33 31.63 -21.97 -1.44
CA ARG A 33 31.07 -20.72 -0.93
C ARG A 33 31.84 -19.55 -1.54
N ASN A 34 31.41 -19.07 -2.70
CA ASN A 34 31.96 -17.89 -3.32
C ASN A 34 31.56 -16.70 -2.46
N ARG A 35 32.44 -16.33 -1.53
CA ARG A 35 32.25 -15.20 -0.60
C ARG A 35 32.18 -13.85 -1.33
N ASN A 36 32.46 -13.84 -2.64
CA ASN A 36 32.51 -12.64 -3.48
C ASN A 36 31.27 -12.49 -4.39
N ARG A 37 30.13 -13.09 -4.04
CA ARG A 37 28.87 -12.85 -4.77
C ARG A 37 28.53 -11.35 -4.74
N LYS A 38 28.25 -10.79 -5.92
CA LYS A 38 27.91 -9.38 -6.08
C LYS A 38 26.48 -9.13 -5.60
N VAL A 39 26.27 -8.07 -4.82
CA VAL A 39 24.92 -7.61 -4.49
C VAL A 39 24.25 -7.10 -5.76
N THR A 40 23.17 -7.75 -6.15
CA THR A 40 22.37 -7.39 -7.33
C THR A 40 20.98 -6.89 -6.94
N GLU A 41 20.63 -6.90 -5.66
CA GLU A 41 19.42 -6.25 -5.18
C GLU A 41 19.41 -4.76 -5.54
N LYS A 42 18.27 -4.32 -6.07
CA LYS A 42 17.95 -2.91 -6.19
C LYS A 42 17.49 -2.42 -4.81
N ARG A 43 18.20 -1.45 -4.24
CA ARG A 43 17.79 -0.84 -2.98
C ARG A 43 16.45 -0.13 -3.19
N ASP A 44 15.53 -0.34 -2.25
CA ASP A 44 14.35 0.49 -2.13
C ASP A 44 14.67 1.60 -1.11
N ASP A 45 15.01 2.78 -1.63
CA ASP A 45 15.33 3.95 -0.81
C ASP A 45 14.04 4.65 -0.31
N SER A 46 12.89 3.97 -0.39
CA SER A 46 11.55 4.53 -0.16
C SER A 46 11.21 4.78 1.31
N ARG A 47 11.91 4.13 2.26
CA ARG A 47 11.56 4.14 3.69
C ARG A 47 11.84 5.48 4.36
N ASP A 48 12.86 6.20 3.92
CA ASP A 48 13.24 7.49 4.50
C ASP A 48 12.88 8.61 3.51
N CYS A 49 11.61 8.98 3.49
CA CYS A 49 11.20 10.11 2.67
C CYS A 49 11.63 11.42 3.35
N PRO A 50 12.40 12.29 2.66
CA PRO A 50 12.89 13.53 3.25
C PRO A 50 11.74 14.48 3.61
N GLU A 51 11.93 15.25 4.69
CA GLU A 51 11.00 16.31 5.10
C GLU A 51 10.90 17.39 4.00
N ASP A 52 12.05 17.79 3.43
CA ASP A 52 12.14 18.77 2.34
C ASP A 52 12.01 18.13 0.95
N LEU A 53 10.93 17.37 0.74
CA LEU A 53 10.71 16.71 -0.55
C LEU A 53 10.38 17.73 -1.65
N GLN A 54 11.38 18.06 -2.46
CA GLN A 54 11.28 18.95 -3.61
C GLN A 54 11.80 18.28 -4.89
N CYS A 55 11.29 18.72 -6.04
CA CYS A 55 11.76 18.28 -7.35
C CYS A 55 11.98 19.47 -8.31
N ASP A 56 12.83 19.27 -9.30
CA ASP A 56 13.26 20.23 -10.32
C ASP A 56 13.01 19.67 -11.75
N CYS A 57 12.01 18.80 -11.89
CA CYS A 57 11.69 18.09 -13.13
C CYS A 57 11.43 19.06 -14.29
N LYS A 58 12.18 18.92 -15.39
CA LYS A 58 12.03 19.77 -16.58
C LYS A 58 10.94 19.31 -17.54
N GLY A 59 10.60 18.02 -17.53
CA GLY A 59 9.64 17.40 -18.46
C GLY A 59 8.24 17.21 -17.89
N GLY A 60 7.87 17.97 -16.84
CA GLY A 60 6.69 17.70 -16.03
C GLY A 60 6.88 16.51 -15.07
N CYS A 61 5.99 16.42 -14.09
CA CYS A 61 6.01 15.39 -13.05
C CYS A 61 4.95 14.32 -13.34
N THR A 62 5.25 13.37 -14.22
CA THR A 62 4.32 12.29 -14.59
C THR A 62 4.37 11.11 -13.61
N LEU A 63 3.28 10.36 -13.47
CA LEU A 63 3.19 9.18 -12.58
C LEU A 63 4.20 8.09 -12.93
N ASP A 64 4.56 7.95 -14.21
CA ASP A 64 5.57 6.99 -14.68
C ASP A 64 7.01 7.53 -14.57
N SER A 65 7.19 8.77 -14.13
CA SER A 65 8.50 9.38 -13.97
C SER A 65 9.15 8.94 -12.66
N LEU A 66 9.82 7.78 -12.69
CA LEU A 66 10.64 7.29 -11.57
C LEU A 66 11.78 8.25 -11.17
N THR A 67 12.12 9.22 -12.02
CA THR A 67 13.10 10.27 -11.73
C THR A 67 12.52 11.45 -10.94
N CYS A 68 11.19 11.60 -10.92
CA CYS A 68 10.56 12.65 -10.13
C CYS A 68 10.52 12.21 -8.66
N LYS A 69 11.27 12.89 -7.79
CA LYS A 69 11.34 12.57 -6.37
C LYS A 69 9.95 12.59 -5.70
N CYS A 70 9.11 13.59 -6.01
CA CYS A 70 7.77 13.67 -5.44
C CYS A 70 6.93 12.43 -5.78
N ILE A 71 6.86 12.06 -7.06
CA ILE A 71 6.15 10.86 -7.52
C ILE A 71 6.77 9.60 -6.94
N TYR A 72 8.10 9.51 -6.92
CA TYR A 72 8.80 8.37 -6.33
C TYR A 72 8.37 8.16 -4.88
N PHE A 73 8.29 9.21 -4.06
CA PHE A 73 7.82 9.10 -2.68
C PHE A 73 6.29 9.23 -2.51
N GLY A 74 5.52 9.16 -3.62
CA GLY A 74 4.07 9.20 -3.60
C GLY A 74 3.46 10.54 -3.19
N ALA A 75 4.24 11.61 -3.19
CA ALA A 75 3.79 12.93 -2.82
C ALA A 75 3.37 13.77 -4.02
N GLY A 76 2.41 14.67 -3.78
CA GLY A 76 2.19 15.83 -4.64
C GLY A 76 3.39 16.77 -4.65
N CYS A 77 3.58 17.50 -5.75
CA CYS A 77 4.57 18.57 -5.77
C CYS A 77 4.08 19.71 -4.85
N SER A 78 4.97 20.17 -3.96
CA SER A 78 4.74 21.31 -3.08
C SER A 78 5.10 22.63 -3.77
N THR A 79 4.82 23.76 -3.11
CA THR A 79 5.24 25.09 -3.56
C THR A 79 6.76 25.27 -3.60
N GLY A 80 7.52 24.41 -2.90
CA GLY A 80 8.98 24.38 -2.97
C GLY A 80 9.53 23.68 -4.22
N CYS A 81 8.69 22.98 -4.99
CA CYS A 81 9.12 22.36 -6.24
C CYS A 81 9.35 23.42 -7.33
N THR A 82 10.44 23.27 -8.09
CA THR A 82 10.81 24.15 -9.22
C THR A 82 10.60 23.48 -10.57
N CYS A 83 9.85 22.37 -10.59
CA CYS A 83 9.51 21.65 -11.81
C CYS A 83 8.74 22.53 -12.82
N ALA A 84 9.10 22.41 -14.10
CA ALA A 84 8.40 23.07 -15.19
C ALA A 84 7.13 22.28 -15.56
N GLU A 85 6.03 23.00 -15.83
CA GLU A 85 4.76 22.41 -16.29
C GLU A 85 4.31 21.21 -15.45
N CYS A 86 4.20 21.43 -14.12
CA CYS A 86 3.88 20.35 -13.20
C CYS A 86 2.51 19.73 -13.50
N ILE A 87 2.54 18.46 -13.91
CA ILE A 87 1.37 17.61 -14.14
C ILE A 87 1.29 16.45 -13.15
N ASN A 88 1.81 16.65 -11.93
CA ASN A 88 1.75 15.65 -10.85
C ASN A 88 0.30 15.47 -10.39
N PRO A 89 -0.36 14.35 -10.71
CA PRO A 89 -1.76 14.16 -10.31
C PRO A 89 -1.89 13.93 -8.81
N LEU A 90 -0.81 13.56 -8.11
CA LEU A 90 -0.82 13.35 -6.66
C LEU A 90 -0.92 14.66 -5.87
N HIS A 91 -0.78 15.84 -6.51
CA HIS A 91 -0.98 17.13 -5.85
C HIS A 91 -2.41 17.28 -5.29
N ASN A 92 -3.40 16.61 -5.90
CA ASN A 92 -4.78 16.68 -5.45
C ASN A 92 -5.14 15.66 -4.35
N LEU A 93 -4.21 14.79 -3.92
CA LEU A 93 -4.50 13.84 -2.84
C LEU A 93 -4.89 14.57 -1.55
N SER A 94 -4.15 15.64 -1.19
CA SER A 94 -4.48 16.40 0.02
C SER A 94 -5.89 16.99 -0.01
N THR A 95 -6.31 17.51 -1.16
CA THR A 95 -7.68 18.00 -1.36
C THR A 95 -8.70 16.86 -1.32
N LEU A 96 -8.40 15.73 -1.96
CA LEU A 96 -9.28 14.56 -2.03
C LEU A 96 -9.60 13.98 -0.64
N PHE A 97 -8.60 13.94 0.25
CA PHE A 97 -8.74 13.38 1.59
C PHE A 97 -8.97 14.44 2.67
N GLY A 98 -8.84 15.74 2.35
CA GLY A 98 -8.92 16.82 3.34
C GLY A 98 -7.78 16.76 4.38
N VAL A 99 -6.63 16.21 4.00
CA VAL A 99 -5.48 16.03 4.89
C VAL A 99 -4.24 16.62 4.19
N PRO A 100 -3.48 17.52 4.85
CA PRO A 100 -2.23 18.00 4.28
C PRO A 100 -1.22 16.85 4.13
N GLU A 101 -0.31 16.97 3.17
CA GLU A 101 0.86 16.08 3.06
C GLU A 101 0.56 14.59 2.87
N VAL A 102 -0.58 14.26 2.26
CA VAL A 102 -0.92 12.87 1.97
C VAL A 102 0.05 12.30 0.94
N ARG A 103 0.60 11.13 1.27
CA ARG A 103 1.48 10.36 0.39
C ARG A 103 0.80 9.09 -0.06
N ALA A 104 0.76 8.85 -1.36
CA ALA A 104 0.30 7.59 -1.92
C ALA A 104 1.33 6.48 -1.70
N GLN A 105 0.86 5.33 -1.24
CA GLN A 105 1.68 4.12 -1.24
C GLN A 105 2.05 3.72 -2.67
N PRO A 106 3.20 3.07 -2.89
CA PRO A 106 3.63 2.68 -4.23
C PRO A 106 2.60 1.79 -4.96
N CYS A 107 1.86 0.96 -4.21
CA CYS A 107 0.78 0.15 -4.76
C CYS A 107 -0.37 1.00 -5.35
N LEU A 108 -0.76 2.10 -4.68
CA LEU A 108 -1.75 3.05 -5.21
C LEU A 108 -1.20 3.73 -6.47
N ILE A 109 0.08 4.09 -6.49
CA ILE A 109 0.69 4.71 -7.68
C ILE A 109 0.60 3.75 -8.87
N SER A 110 0.98 2.48 -8.68
CA SER A 110 0.86 1.44 -9.71
C SER A 110 -0.59 1.22 -10.15
N TYR A 111 -1.53 1.26 -9.22
CA TYR A 111 -2.97 1.23 -9.52
C TYR A 111 -3.41 2.42 -10.38
N LEU A 112 -3.01 3.64 -10.01
CA LEU A 112 -3.29 4.85 -10.79
C LEU A 112 -2.66 4.80 -12.19
N GLN A 113 -1.45 4.26 -12.29
CA GLN A 113 -0.76 4.06 -13.56
C GLN A 113 -1.50 3.10 -14.49
N SER A 114 -2.26 2.13 -13.94
CA SER A 114 -3.04 1.17 -14.74
C SER A 114 -4.15 1.83 -15.56
N PHE A 115 -4.63 3.01 -15.15
CA PHE A 115 -5.59 3.82 -15.91
C PHE A 115 -4.94 4.59 -17.07
N MET A 116 -3.61 4.62 -17.16
CA MET A 116 -2.92 5.32 -18.24
C MET A 116 -2.86 4.44 -19.49
N PRO A 117 -3.28 4.94 -20.67
CA PRO A 117 -3.07 4.24 -21.93
C PRO A 117 -1.57 3.97 -22.15
N LYS A 118 -1.24 2.73 -22.50
CA LYS A 118 0.09 2.35 -22.98
C LYS A 118 0.30 3.00 -24.35
N GLY A 119 1.15 4.03 -24.46
CA GLY A 119 1.43 4.68 -25.74
C GLY A 119 2.04 6.09 -25.63
N PRO A 120 2.26 6.78 -26.77
CA PRO A 120 2.93 8.09 -26.81
C PRO A 120 2.07 9.24 -26.24
N ASN A 121 0.75 9.06 -26.09
CA ASN A 121 -0.18 10.09 -25.60
C ASN A 121 -0.23 10.21 -24.06
N LYS A 122 0.94 10.21 -23.40
CA LYS A 122 1.03 10.23 -21.93
C LYS A 122 0.49 11.52 -21.30
N VAL A 123 0.68 12.68 -21.94
CA VAL A 123 0.25 13.97 -21.35
C VAL A 123 -1.26 14.04 -21.15
N LYS A 124 -2.05 13.61 -22.15
CA LYS A 124 -3.53 13.57 -22.04
C LYS A 124 -3.99 12.57 -20.97
N ALA A 125 -3.28 11.46 -20.79
CA ALA A 125 -3.57 10.48 -19.75
C ALA A 125 -3.44 11.06 -18.33
N HIS A 126 -2.38 11.84 -18.09
CA HIS A 126 -2.14 12.45 -16.78
C HIS A 126 -3.22 13.47 -16.41
N ALA A 127 -3.62 14.31 -17.37
CA ALA A 127 -4.75 15.23 -17.17
C ALA A 127 -6.06 14.49 -16.85
N ASN A 128 -6.25 13.27 -17.38
CA ASN A 128 -7.41 12.45 -17.04
C ASN A 128 -7.36 11.90 -15.62
N ILE A 129 -6.18 11.50 -15.12
CA ILE A 129 -6.03 11.06 -13.73
C ILE A 129 -6.24 12.22 -12.77
N ASP A 130 -5.72 13.41 -13.08
CA ASP A 130 -6.00 14.60 -12.27
C ASP A 130 -7.50 14.89 -12.18
N LYS A 131 -8.19 14.85 -13.33
CA LYS A 131 -9.65 14.98 -13.38
C LYS A 131 -10.36 13.86 -12.62
N LEU A 132 -9.84 12.63 -12.66
CA LEU A 132 -10.38 11.48 -11.94
C LEU A 132 -10.26 11.68 -10.43
N LEU A 133 -9.11 12.11 -9.93
CA LEU A 133 -8.88 12.39 -8.51
C LEU A 133 -9.73 13.54 -7.97
N ARG A 134 -10.22 14.44 -8.81
CA ARG A 134 -11.16 15.50 -8.42
C ARG A 134 -12.62 15.05 -8.36
N LYS A 135 -12.95 13.86 -8.89
CA LYS A 135 -14.33 13.36 -8.93
C LYS A 135 -14.72 12.72 -7.60
N PRO A 136 -15.82 13.16 -6.96
CA PRO A 136 -16.34 12.51 -5.75
C PRO A 136 -16.63 11.01 -5.95
N GLU A 137 -17.00 10.61 -7.18
CA GLU A 137 -17.26 9.22 -7.53
C GLU A 137 -16.00 8.35 -7.47
N PHE A 138 -14.83 8.92 -7.80
CA PHE A 138 -13.58 8.19 -7.71
C PHE A 138 -13.22 7.87 -6.26
N LYS A 139 -13.43 8.82 -5.34
CA LYS A 139 -13.25 8.59 -3.91
C LYS A 139 -14.12 7.43 -3.43
N LYS A 140 -15.39 7.41 -3.85
CA LYS A 140 -16.34 6.32 -3.53
C LYS A 140 -15.88 4.98 -4.09
N ASP A 141 -15.40 4.96 -5.32
CA ASP A 141 -14.85 3.75 -5.92
C ASP A 141 -13.62 3.22 -5.17
N LEU A 142 -12.75 4.13 -4.72
CA LEU A 142 -11.56 3.79 -3.94
C LEU A 142 -11.96 3.19 -2.59
N ILE A 143 -12.95 3.78 -1.91
CA ILE A 143 -13.54 3.26 -0.67
C ILE A 143 -14.10 1.85 -0.88
N LEU A 144 -14.90 1.65 -1.93
CA LEU A 144 -15.47 0.33 -2.23
C LEU A 144 -14.37 -0.70 -2.52
N HIS A 145 -13.30 -0.29 -3.19
CA HIS A 145 -12.17 -1.18 -3.43
C HIS A 145 -11.48 -1.56 -2.11
N VAL A 146 -11.16 -0.59 -1.24
CA VAL A 146 -10.57 -0.83 0.09
C VAL A 146 -11.44 -1.71 0.98
N LEU A 147 -12.76 -1.60 0.85
CA LEU A 147 -13.73 -2.46 1.53
C LEU A 147 -13.84 -3.86 0.93
N GLY A 148 -13.07 -4.21 -0.11
CA GLY A 148 -13.12 -5.53 -0.75
C GLY A 148 -14.36 -5.76 -1.63
N HIS A 149 -15.12 -4.70 -1.97
CA HIS A 149 -16.38 -4.81 -2.71
C HIS A 149 -16.23 -4.88 -4.24
N ARG A 150 -15.02 -4.73 -4.80
CA ARG A 150 -14.83 -4.81 -6.25
C ARG A 150 -14.17 -6.13 -6.64
N PRO A 151 -14.82 -6.97 -7.48
CA PRO A 151 -14.11 -8.05 -8.13
C PRO A 151 -13.02 -7.48 -9.04
N PRO A 152 -11.84 -8.15 -9.11
CA PRO A 152 -10.67 -7.68 -9.87
C PRO A 152 -10.92 -7.51 -11.38
N GLU A 153 -12.03 -8.05 -11.90
CA GLU A 153 -12.38 -8.01 -13.32
C GLU A 153 -12.95 -6.66 -13.80
N PHE A 154 -13.25 -5.74 -12.89
CA PHE A 154 -13.88 -4.45 -13.22
C PHE A 154 -12.86 -3.33 -13.49
N ILE A 155 -11.96 -3.56 -14.45
CA ILE A 155 -11.23 -2.47 -15.15
C ILE A 155 -11.22 -2.77 -16.66
N PRO A 156 -12.34 -2.59 -17.37
CA PRO A 156 -12.20 -1.92 -18.65
C PRO A 156 -13.34 -0.94 -18.91
N ASN A 157 -12.96 0.29 -19.27
CA ASN A 157 -13.83 1.39 -19.66
C ASN A 157 -14.46 2.15 -18.48
N TYR A 158 -13.60 2.81 -17.69
CA TYR A 158 -13.97 4.12 -17.15
C TYR A 158 -14.20 5.07 -18.35
N ARG A 159 -15.33 4.91 -19.04
CA ARG A 159 -15.75 5.84 -20.08
C ARG A 159 -16.03 7.12 -19.32
N VAL A 160 -15.22 8.14 -19.54
CA VAL A 160 -15.49 9.48 -19.02
C VAL A 160 -16.91 9.81 -19.46
N ARG A 161 -17.84 9.88 -18.51
CA ARG A 161 -19.22 10.32 -18.77
C ARG A 161 -19.16 11.58 -19.62
N THR A 162 -19.92 11.60 -20.71
CA THR A 162 -20.18 12.84 -21.44
C THR A 162 -21.01 13.74 -20.52
N GLU A 163 -20.82 15.06 -20.63
CA GLU A 163 -21.44 16.06 -19.73
C GLU A 163 -22.98 15.99 -19.72
N ASP A 164 -23.59 15.28 -20.68
CA ASP A 164 -25.03 15.14 -20.88
C ASP A 164 -25.72 14.03 -20.03
N GLU A 165 -24.98 13.19 -19.30
CA GLU A 165 -25.62 12.16 -18.45
C GLU A 165 -26.16 12.78 -17.14
N PRO A 166 -27.44 12.55 -16.77
CA PRO A 166 -28.01 13.15 -15.57
C PRO A 166 -27.27 12.70 -14.29
N PRO A 167 -27.11 13.62 -13.32
CA PRO A 167 -26.52 13.30 -12.03
C PRO A 167 -27.40 12.25 -11.34
N ARG A 168 -26.79 11.12 -10.91
CA ARG A 168 -27.50 10.16 -10.07
C ARG A 168 -27.72 10.81 -8.72
N ILE A 169 -29.00 10.91 -8.32
CA ILE A 169 -29.46 11.36 -7.01
C ILE A 169 -28.67 10.62 -5.92
N GLY A 170 -28.31 11.35 -4.86
CA GLY A 170 -27.36 10.98 -3.81
C GLY A 170 -27.22 9.49 -3.52
N PHE A 171 -26.01 8.96 -3.76
CA PHE A 171 -25.66 7.60 -3.41
C PHE A 171 -25.46 7.49 -1.90
N VAL A 172 -26.41 6.84 -1.22
CA VAL A 172 -26.27 6.38 0.15
C VAL A 172 -25.58 5.01 0.07
N LEU A 173 -24.36 4.89 0.61
CA LEU A 173 -23.78 3.57 0.85
C LEU A 173 -24.74 2.81 1.75
N GLY A 174 -25.35 1.74 1.21
CA GLY A 174 -26.15 0.83 2.02
C GLY A 174 -25.30 0.19 3.12
N PRO A 175 -25.94 -0.55 4.04
CA PRO A 175 -25.21 -1.26 5.09
C PRO A 175 -24.16 -2.18 4.46
N LEU A 176 -22.91 -2.03 4.91
CA LEU A 176 -21.81 -2.90 4.50
C LEU A 176 -22.06 -4.31 5.08
N PRO A 177 -21.98 -5.38 4.28
CA PRO A 177 -22.22 -6.73 4.77
C PRO A 177 -21.22 -7.12 5.88
N ASP A 178 -21.72 -7.73 6.95
CA ASP A 178 -20.91 -8.14 8.11
C ASP A 178 -19.74 -9.07 7.74
N ALA A 179 -19.96 -9.92 6.72
CA ALA A 179 -18.97 -10.85 6.18
C ALA A 179 -17.68 -10.16 5.69
N LEU A 180 -17.73 -8.89 5.30
CA LEU A 180 -16.52 -8.12 4.93
C LEU A 180 -15.55 -7.93 6.08
N PHE A 181 -16.00 -8.18 7.31
CA PHE A 181 -15.28 -7.84 8.50
C PHE A 181 -15.02 -9.04 9.39
N GLU A 182 -15.39 -10.25 8.97
CA GLU A 182 -15.16 -11.48 9.71
C GLU A 182 -13.72 -11.96 9.55
N ASP A 183 -13.15 -11.85 8.33
CA ASP A 183 -11.75 -12.20 8.04
C ASP A 183 -10.71 -11.37 8.84
N TYR A 184 -11.13 -10.26 9.43
CA TYR A 184 -10.25 -9.32 10.12
C TYR A 184 -10.23 -9.52 11.64
N ALA A 185 -11.15 -10.29 12.21
CA ALA A 185 -11.21 -10.53 13.65
C ALA A 185 -10.05 -11.40 14.15
N ASP A 186 -9.51 -12.26 13.28
CA ASP A 186 -8.47 -13.24 13.63
C ASP A 186 -7.04 -12.69 13.59
N MET A 187 -6.83 -11.47 13.10
CA MET A 187 -5.50 -10.85 13.00
C MET A 187 -4.95 -10.32 14.35
N GLY A 188 -5.60 -10.66 15.48
CA GLY A 188 -5.11 -10.34 16.82
C GLY A 188 -5.11 -8.84 17.18
N PHE A 189 -5.96 -8.06 16.51
CA PHE A 189 -6.04 -6.61 16.73
C PHE A 189 -6.53 -6.26 18.14
N ASP A 190 -6.00 -5.17 18.69
CA ASP A 190 -6.60 -4.49 19.84
C ASP A 190 -8.02 -4.07 19.46
N ASN A 191 -9.03 -4.70 20.09
CA ASN A 191 -10.44 -4.45 19.83
C ASN A 191 -10.85 -2.98 20.04
N GLU A 192 -10.03 -2.19 20.74
CA GLU A 192 -10.27 -0.77 21.00
C GLU A 192 -9.62 0.16 19.97
N LYS A 193 -8.83 -0.34 19.02
CA LYS A 193 -8.11 0.48 18.01
C LYS A 193 -8.24 -0.06 16.60
N GLY A 194 -7.79 0.72 15.63
CA GLY A 194 -7.71 0.34 14.22
C GLY A 194 -9.05 -0.03 13.59
N PHE A 195 -9.04 -1.10 12.82
CA PHE A 195 -10.20 -1.56 12.07
C PHE A 195 -11.37 -2.04 12.95
N PRO A 196 -11.18 -2.77 14.06
CA PRO A 196 -12.26 -3.06 15.01
C PRO A 196 -12.97 -1.81 15.54
N ALA A 197 -12.22 -0.80 15.98
CA ALA A 197 -12.79 0.47 16.47
C ALA A 197 -13.54 1.22 15.37
N TRP A 198 -12.96 1.28 14.17
CA TRP A 198 -13.61 1.86 13.00
C TRP A 198 -14.92 1.13 12.65
N LYS A 199 -14.92 -0.21 12.64
CA LYS A 199 -16.09 -1.05 12.36
C LYS A 199 -17.20 -0.80 13.38
N LYS A 200 -16.84 -0.69 14.66
CA LYS A 200 -17.78 -0.34 15.73
C LYS A 200 -18.40 1.04 15.48
N ALA A 201 -17.58 2.07 15.25
CA ALA A 201 -18.06 3.42 14.97
C ALA A 201 -18.95 3.47 13.72
N TRP A 202 -18.60 2.73 12.68
CA TRP A 202 -19.41 2.61 11.48
C TRP A 202 -20.78 1.96 11.77
N LYS A 203 -20.82 0.87 12.54
CA LYS A 203 -22.08 0.22 12.93
C LYS A 203 -22.96 1.12 13.79
N GLU A 204 -22.38 1.84 14.74
CA GLU A 204 -23.09 2.80 15.59
C GLU A 204 -23.68 3.94 14.75
N LEU A 205 -22.91 4.47 13.79
CA LEU A 205 -23.39 5.49 12.87
C LEU A 205 -24.54 4.94 12.00
N GLN A 206 -24.42 3.74 11.45
CA GLN A 206 -25.47 3.11 10.63
C GLN A 206 -26.75 2.78 11.44
N ALA A 207 -26.61 2.53 12.74
CA ALA A 207 -27.76 2.31 13.64
C ALA A 207 -28.45 3.61 14.05
N SER A 208 -27.84 4.78 13.81
CA SER A 208 -28.46 6.08 14.07
C SER A 208 -29.69 6.27 13.17
N PRO A 209 -30.82 6.79 13.69
CA PRO A 209 -32.00 7.07 12.88
C PRO A 209 -31.76 8.14 11.81
N ASN A 210 -30.77 9.02 12.01
CA ASN A 210 -30.36 10.06 11.07
C ASN A 210 -28.83 10.19 11.11
N PRO A 211 -28.08 9.32 10.42
CA PRO A 211 -26.62 9.45 10.38
C PRO A 211 -26.24 10.78 9.73
N SER A 212 -25.33 11.53 10.36
CA SER A 212 -24.83 12.76 9.75
C SER A 212 -23.98 12.41 8.52
N PRO A 213 -24.22 13.02 7.34
CA PRO A 213 -23.36 12.84 6.17
C PRO A 213 -21.90 13.20 6.44
N GLU A 214 -21.65 14.16 7.33
CA GLU A 214 -20.30 14.60 7.71
C GLU A 214 -19.57 13.52 8.53
N GLU A 215 -20.26 12.87 9.46
CA GLU A 215 -19.71 11.76 10.25
C GLU A 215 -19.43 10.54 9.37
N GLN A 216 -20.31 10.27 8.40
CA GLN A 216 -20.12 9.20 7.43
C GLN A 216 -18.88 9.46 6.57
N ASP A 217 -18.76 10.67 6.01
CA ASP A 217 -17.60 11.06 5.21
C ASP A 217 -16.31 11.05 6.03
N ALA A 218 -16.35 11.41 7.31
CA ALA A 218 -15.20 11.34 8.22
C ALA A 218 -14.72 9.90 8.41
N LEU A 219 -15.61 8.96 8.73
CA LEU A 219 -15.25 7.55 8.89
C LEU A 219 -14.72 6.95 7.57
N LEU A 220 -15.35 7.25 6.44
CA LEU A 220 -14.88 6.75 5.15
C LEU A 220 -13.51 7.31 4.79
N ASN A 221 -13.25 8.58 5.11
CA ASN A 221 -11.92 9.18 4.97
C ASN A 221 -10.88 8.47 5.84
N ASP A 222 -11.20 8.16 7.10
CA ASP A 222 -10.29 7.47 8.00
C ASP A 222 -9.92 6.08 7.46
N LEU A 223 -10.91 5.31 7.00
CA LEU A 223 -10.67 4.01 6.37
C LEU A 223 -9.77 4.13 5.14
N LEU A 224 -10.03 5.14 4.30
CA LEU A 224 -9.29 5.36 3.07
C LEU A 224 -7.84 5.76 3.38
N LEU A 225 -7.62 6.66 4.32
CA LEU A 225 -6.28 7.06 4.78
C LEU A 225 -5.51 5.87 5.37
N ALA A 226 -6.19 5.00 6.12
CA ALA A 226 -5.62 3.76 6.62
C ALA A 226 -5.25 2.81 5.49
N GLY A 227 -6.16 2.58 4.53
CA GLY A 227 -5.90 1.75 3.36
C GLY A 227 -4.76 2.28 2.50
N LEU A 228 -4.57 3.60 2.47
CA LEU A 228 -3.46 4.26 1.80
C LEU A 228 -2.18 4.31 2.64
N GLY A 229 -2.13 3.69 3.83
CA GLY A 229 -0.94 3.72 4.69
C GLY A 229 -0.48 5.13 5.09
N VAL A 230 -1.39 6.11 5.04
CA VAL A 230 -1.14 7.53 5.41
C VAL A 230 -1.30 7.73 6.92
N ALA A 231 -2.01 6.80 7.58
CA ALA A 231 -2.34 6.84 9.00
C ALA A 231 -1.12 6.78 9.95
N SER A 232 0.08 6.54 9.43
CA SER A 232 1.32 6.57 10.21
C SER A 232 1.74 7.99 10.63
N GLN A 233 1.15 9.04 10.07
CA GLN A 233 1.29 10.38 10.66
C GLN A 233 0.44 10.49 11.93
N PRO A 234 1.01 10.96 13.05
CA PRO A 234 0.34 11.00 14.35
C PRO A 234 -0.78 12.06 14.36
N ARG A 235 -1.94 11.72 13.80
CA ARG A 235 -3.19 12.36 14.20
C ARG A 235 -3.55 11.77 15.56
N GLU A 236 -3.51 12.59 16.61
CA GLU A 236 -3.94 12.17 17.95
C GLU A 236 -5.37 11.59 17.97
N ALA A 237 -6.20 11.96 16.99
CA ALA A 237 -7.58 11.53 16.84
C ALA A 237 -7.82 10.39 15.83
N SER A 238 -6.80 9.87 15.13
CA SER A 238 -7.04 8.78 14.17
C SER A 238 -7.18 7.44 14.90
N LEU A 239 -8.24 6.70 14.60
CA LEU A 239 -8.45 5.32 15.08
C LEU A 239 -7.31 4.39 14.63
N PHE A 240 -6.55 4.74 13.59
CA PHE A 240 -5.52 3.91 12.96
C PHE A 240 -4.07 4.26 13.38
N LYS A 241 -3.87 5.00 14.48
CA LYS A 241 -2.55 5.51 14.93
C LYS A 241 -1.43 4.45 15.09
N TYR A 242 -1.78 3.17 15.24
CA TYR A 242 -0.81 2.06 15.37
C TYR A 242 -1.11 0.92 14.38
N PHE A 243 -1.72 1.26 13.25
CA PHE A 243 -2.14 0.26 12.29
C PHE A 243 -1.00 -0.03 11.32
N ASP A 244 -0.26 -1.11 11.58
CA ASP A 244 0.83 -1.60 10.71
C ASP A 244 0.28 -2.35 9.48
N HIS A 245 -0.89 -1.95 8.98
CA HIS A 245 -1.51 -2.56 7.81
C HIS A 245 -1.94 -1.49 6.82
N TYR A 246 -1.88 -1.84 5.54
CA TYR A 246 -2.33 -1.01 4.44
C TYR A 246 -3.12 -1.85 3.43
N TYR A 247 -3.90 -1.20 2.58
CA TYR A 247 -4.60 -1.88 1.51
C TYR A 247 -3.70 -1.99 0.27
N SER A 248 -3.38 -3.22 -0.11
CA SER A 248 -2.62 -3.50 -1.33
C SER A 248 -3.56 -3.57 -2.53
N PHE A 249 -3.50 -2.54 -3.39
CA PHE A 249 -4.20 -2.54 -4.67
C PHE A 249 -3.70 -3.65 -5.62
N CYS A 250 -2.48 -4.17 -5.42
CA CYS A 250 -1.95 -5.29 -6.20
C CYS A 250 -2.64 -6.60 -5.83
N HIS A 251 -2.96 -6.80 -4.55
CA HIS A 251 -3.57 -8.05 -4.05
C HIS A 251 -5.08 -7.92 -3.83
N SER A 252 -5.63 -6.70 -3.95
CA SER A 252 -7.01 -6.37 -3.59
C SER A 252 -7.37 -6.80 -2.16
N SER A 253 -6.42 -6.66 -1.23
CA SER A 253 -6.56 -7.08 0.16
C SER A 253 -5.68 -6.25 1.10
N TRP A 254 -6.01 -6.26 2.39
CA TRP A 254 -5.17 -5.66 3.42
C TRP A 254 -3.92 -6.51 3.64
N GLN A 255 -2.81 -5.82 3.87
CA GLN A 255 -1.48 -6.40 4.00
C GLN A 255 -0.80 -5.77 5.21
N ASP A 256 0.04 -6.55 5.87
CA ASP A 256 0.92 -6.09 6.94
C ASP A 256 2.12 -5.34 6.31
N ASP A 257 2.35 -4.11 6.76
CA ASP A 257 3.42 -3.21 6.30
C ASP A 257 4.82 -3.78 6.58
N GLY A 258 4.95 -4.61 7.63
CA GLY A 258 6.18 -5.32 7.95
C GLY A 258 6.46 -6.51 7.04
N ASN A 259 5.43 -7.10 6.45
CA ASN A 259 5.50 -8.36 5.71
C ASN A 259 5.29 -8.24 4.20
N THR A 260 4.85 -7.09 3.71
CA THR A 260 4.63 -6.86 2.28
C THR A 260 5.35 -5.60 1.84
N SER A 261 6.05 -5.67 0.69
CA SER A 261 6.76 -4.54 0.11
C SER A 261 6.41 -4.40 -1.37
N HIS A 262 6.30 -3.17 -1.86
CA HIS A 262 5.98 -2.96 -3.27
C HIS A 262 7.24 -2.83 -4.13
N CYS A 263 7.48 -3.77 -5.03
CA CYS A 263 8.57 -3.67 -5.99
C CYS A 263 8.23 -2.63 -7.06
N ARG A 264 8.76 -1.42 -6.93
CA ARG A 264 8.57 -0.32 -7.91
C ARG A 264 9.06 -0.63 -9.32
N THR A 265 9.91 -1.64 -9.49
CA THR A 265 10.39 -2.05 -10.81
C THR A 265 9.41 -2.97 -11.51
N CYS A 266 8.82 -3.90 -10.77
CA CYS A 266 7.81 -4.83 -11.29
C CYS A 266 6.40 -4.22 -11.28
N GLY A 267 6.14 -3.26 -10.39
CA GLY A 267 4.82 -2.66 -10.17
C GLY A 267 3.88 -3.54 -9.34
N GLU A 268 4.43 -4.47 -8.54
CA GLU A 268 3.67 -5.47 -7.79
C GLU A 268 4.09 -5.48 -6.31
N CYS A 269 3.14 -5.81 -5.43
CA CYS A 269 3.43 -6.11 -4.04
C CYS A 269 4.03 -7.52 -3.92
N MET A 270 5.04 -7.64 -3.08
CA MET A 270 5.89 -8.81 -2.91
C MET A 270 6.00 -9.11 -1.41
N ASP A 271 6.25 -10.36 -1.04
CA ASP A 271 6.57 -10.71 0.35
C ASP A 271 7.89 -10.02 0.76
N TRP A 272 8.03 -9.62 2.03
CA TRP A 272 9.24 -8.96 2.55
C TRP A 272 10.53 -9.80 2.39
N ARG A 273 10.38 -11.12 2.18
CA ARG A 273 11.48 -12.05 1.89
C ARG A 273 11.90 -12.03 0.43
N GLU A 274 11.16 -11.36 -0.44
CA GLU A 274 11.46 -11.21 -1.84
C GLU A 274 12.29 -9.95 -2.10
N TRP A 275 13.12 -10.00 -3.14
CA TRP A 275 13.97 -8.87 -3.52
C TRP A 275 14.12 -8.78 -5.04
N HIS A 276 14.25 -7.56 -5.57
CA HIS A 276 14.39 -7.36 -7.02
C HIS A 276 15.83 -7.51 -7.48
N CYS A 277 16.11 -8.52 -8.31
CA CYS A 277 17.42 -8.68 -8.94
C CYS A 277 17.55 -7.73 -10.13
N LYS A 278 18.40 -6.70 -10.01
CA LYS A 278 18.60 -5.70 -11.07
C LYS A 278 19.25 -6.22 -12.36
N VAL A 279 19.92 -7.38 -12.30
CA VAL A 279 20.59 -8.00 -13.46
C VAL A 279 19.59 -8.81 -14.27
N CYS A 280 18.81 -9.67 -13.62
CA CYS A 280 17.79 -10.50 -14.27
C CYS A 280 16.46 -9.76 -14.45
N ASN A 281 16.31 -8.58 -13.82
CA ASN A 281 15.10 -7.78 -13.79
C ASN A 281 13.85 -8.56 -13.35
N VAL A 282 14.01 -9.35 -12.28
CA VAL A 282 12.96 -10.22 -11.72
C VAL A 282 13.01 -10.19 -10.20
N CYS A 283 11.86 -10.25 -9.54
CA CYS A 283 11.77 -10.49 -8.10
C CYS A 283 12.18 -11.93 -7.78
N THR A 284 12.95 -12.14 -6.72
CA THR A 284 13.44 -13.44 -6.28
C THR A 284 13.04 -13.68 -4.84
N TYR A 285 12.52 -14.87 -4.54
CA TYR A 285 12.18 -15.27 -3.17
C TYR A 285 13.40 -15.67 -2.36
N GLY A 286 13.38 -15.28 -1.09
CA GLY A 286 14.40 -15.59 -0.11
C GLY A 286 15.55 -14.57 -0.13
N VAL A 287 15.53 -13.64 0.83
CA VAL A 287 16.66 -12.74 1.10
C VAL A 287 17.96 -13.48 1.44
N SER A 288 17.90 -14.79 1.76
CA SER A 288 19.05 -15.66 2.00
C SER A 288 19.43 -16.55 0.80
N ILE A 289 18.74 -16.40 -0.34
CA ILE A 289 18.91 -17.23 -1.54
C ILE A 289 19.46 -16.36 -2.69
N PRO A 290 20.53 -16.79 -3.38
CA PRO A 290 20.99 -16.12 -4.59
C PRO A 290 19.97 -16.20 -5.72
N CYS A 291 19.93 -15.19 -6.57
CA CYS A 291 19.15 -15.19 -7.81
C CYS A 291 19.60 -16.35 -8.72
N GLU A 292 18.65 -17.18 -9.15
CA GLU A 292 18.91 -18.36 -9.99
C GLU A 292 19.60 -18.03 -11.31
N GLY A 293 19.25 -16.89 -11.93
CA GLY A 293 19.76 -16.51 -13.25
C GLY A 293 21.19 -15.99 -13.25
N CYS A 294 21.59 -15.19 -12.26
CA CYS A 294 22.91 -14.52 -12.25
C CYS A 294 23.79 -14.86 -11.05
N GLY A 295 23.29 -15.64 -10.08
CA GLY A 295 23.96 -15.92 -8.82
C GLY A 295 24.16 -14.69 -7.92
N GLY A 296 23.61 -13.53 -8.30
CA GLY A 296 23.63 -12.30 -7.52
C GLY A 296 22.79 -12.44 -6.25
N VAL A 297 23.05 -11.61 -5.25
CA VAL A 297 22.47 -11.78 -3.91
C VAL A 297 21.83 -10.50 -3.39
N SER A 298 20.95 -10.65 -2.41
CA SER A 298 20.43 -9.53 -1.64
C SER A 298 21.51 -8.87 -0.77
N SER A 299 21.23 -7.64 -0.35
CA SER A 299 22.02 -6.90 0.64
C SER A 299 22.02 -7.61 1.99
N THR A 300 20.89 -8.19 2.41
CA THR A 300 20.77 -8.99 3.63
C THR A 300 21.65 -10.24 3.57
N TYR A 301 21.65 -10.96 2.45
CA TYR A 301 22.56 -12.09 2.22
C TYR A 301 24.01 -11.64 2.35
N ALA A 302 24.41 -10.59 1.65
CA ALA A 302 25.79 -10.12 1.68
C ALA A 302 26.23 -9.69 3.09
N ARG A 303 25.34 -9.08 3.88
CA ARG A 303 25.60 -8.71 5.29
C ARG A 303 25.80 -9.93 6.18
N THR A 304 24.97 -10.96 6.03
CA THR A 304 25.06 -12.18 6.85
C THR A 304 26.33 -12.98 6.55
N GLN A 305 26.79 -13.03 5.30
CA GLN A 305 28.04 -13.72 4.94
C GLN A 305 29.30 -13.02 5.46
N ARG A 306 29.28 -11.70 5.71
CA ARG A 306 30.42 -10.95 6.26
C ARG A 306 30.68 -11.21 7.74
N LYS A 307 29.67 -11.69 8.47
CA LYS A 307 29.77 -11.95 9.92
C LYS A 307 30.34 -13.34 10.25
N ARG A 308 30.61 -14.17 9.24
CA ARG A 308 31.14 -15.54 9.37
C ARG A 308 32.59 -15.60 8.91
#